data_AF-A0A7Z9S5R1-F1
#
_entry.id   AF-A0A7Z9S5R1-F1
#
_cell.length_a   1.000
_cell.length_b   1.000
_cell.length_c   1.000
_cell.angle_alpha   90.00
_cell.angle_beta   90.00
_cell.angle_gamma   90.00
#
_symmetry.space_group_name_H-M   'P 1'
#
loop_
_entity.id
_entity.type
_entity.pdbx_description
1 polymer ?
#
loop_
_entity_poly.entity_id
_entity_poly.type
_entity_poly.pdbx_seq_one_letter_code
_entity_poly.pdbx_strand_id
1 'polypeptide(L)'
;MGLIQEFRARARFVIGPVLGVCAVGYFSFHVVQGDRGLLAWWKIKQRVAIAKQSLAVSQAQRQTMERRVRLLEPGSLDPDMLEERARLMLNYGHVDDIVILEGNKRRK
;
A
#
# COMPACT_ATOMS: atom_id res chain seq x y z
N MET A 1 -62.37 -8.30 -44.64
CA MET A 1 -62.09 -7.63 -43.35
C MET A 1 -61.72 -8.67 -42.31
N GLY A 2 -60.44 -8.95 -42.10
CA GLY A 2 -59.98 -9.99 -41.15
C GLY A 2 -58.53 -9.85 -40.70
N LEU A 3 -57.68 -9.23 -41.54
CA LEU A 3 -56.26 -9.00 -41.28
C LEU A 3 -55.98 -8.30 -39.94
N ILE A 4 -56.76 -7.29 -39.58
CA ILE A 4 -56.57 -6.55 -38.31
C ILE A 4 -56.91 -7.42 -37.10
N GLN A 5 -57.92 -8.29 -37.20
CA GLN A 5 -58.31 -9.18 -36.10
C GLN A 5 -57.30 -10.31 -35.90
N GLU A 6 -56.77 -10.86 -36.99
CA GLU A 6 -55.69 -11.85 -36.94
C GLU A 6 -54.39 -11.25 -36.40
N PHE A 7 -54.03 -10.03 -36.81
CA PHE A 7 -52.90 -9.30 -36.23
C PHE A 7 -53.08 -9.10 -34.72
N ARG A 8 -54.28 -8.68 -34.27
CA ARG A 8 -54.58 -8.52 -32.84
C ARG A 8 -54.50 -9.84 -32.07
N ALA A 9 -54.96 -10.94 -32.69
CA ALA A 9 -54.91 -12.27 -32.09
C ALA A 9 -53.47 -12.81 -31.97
N ARG A 10 -52.61 -12.55 -32.96
CA ARG A 10 -51.20 -12.98 -32.98
C ARG A 10 -50.28 -12.04 -32.20
N ALA A 11 -50.60 -10.75 -32.11
CA ALA A 11 -49.83 -9.75 -31.37
C ALA A 11 -49.63 -10.14 -29.91
N ARG A 12 -50.66 -10.71 -29.24
CA ARG A 12 -50.55 -11.15 -27.84
C ARG A 12 -49.42 -12.17 -27.61
N PHE A 13 -49.10 -12.97 -28.62
CA PHE A 13 -48.08 -14.01 -28.55
C PHE A 13 -46.68 -13.51 -28.95
N VAL A 14 -46.59 -12.38 -29.67
CA VAL A 14 -45.32 -11.81 -30.16
C VAL A 14 -44.80 -10.70 -29.25
N ILE A 15 -45.69 -9.92 -28.64
CA ILE A 15 -45.31 -8.78 -27.79
C ILE A 15 -44.43 -9.22 -26.62
N GLY A 16 -44.79 -10.30 -25.91
CA GLY A 16 -44.02 -10.81 -24.78
C GLY A 16 -42.58 -11.18 -25.15
N PRO A 17 -42.37 -12.08 -26.15
CA PRO A 17 -41.03 -12.42 -26.63
C PRO A 17 -40.22 -11.23 -27.12
N VAL A 18 -40.83 -10.30 -27.86
CA VAL A 18 -40.14 -9.10 -28.36
C VAL A 18 -39.68 -8.21 -27.20
N LEU A 19 -40.54 -7.94 -26.22
CA LEU A 19 -40.15 -7.20 -25.02
C LEU A 19 -39.04 -7.92 -24.24
N GLY A 20 -39.10 -9.24 -24.16
CA GLY A 20 -38.05 -10.06 -23.55
C GLY A 20 -36.69 -9.88 -24.24
N VAL A 21 -36.65 -9.95 -25.58
CA VAL A 21 -35.42 -9.73 -26.36
C VAL A 21 -34.91 -8.31 -26.19
N CYS A 22 -35.79 -7.30 -26.21
CA CYS A 22 -35.41 -5.92 -25.96
C CYS A 22 -34.82 -5.71 -24.55
N ALA A 23 -35.43 -6.31 -23.53
CA ALA A 23 -34.93 -6.26 -22.16
C ALA A 23 -33.55 -6.90 -22.04
N VAL A 24 -33.37 -8.11 -22.61
CA VAL A 24 -32.07 -8.79 -22.62
C VAL A 24 -31.00 -7.96 -23.33
N GLY A 25 -31.31 -7.36 -24.49
CA GLY A 25 -30.40 -6.48 -25.20
C GLY A 25 -30.01 -5.25 -24.37
N TYR A 26 -30.99 -4.59 -23.75
CA TYR A 26 -30.76 -3.43 -22.88
C TYR A 26 -29.86 -3.78 -21.69
N PHE A 27 -30.18 -4.85 -20.96
CA PHE A 27 -29.36 -5.28 -19.82
C PHE A 27 -27.97 -5.73 -20.25
N SER A 28 -27.84 -6.47 -21.36
CA SER A 28 -26.54 -6.92 -21.86
C SER A 28 -25.63 -5.74 -22.22
N PHE A 29 -26.18 -4.71 -22.85
CA PHE A 29 -25.45 -3.48 -23.14
C PHE A 29 -25.02 -2.76 -21.85
N HIS A 30 -25.92 -2.60 -20.88
CA HIS A 30 -25.63 -1.93 -19.61
C HIS A 30 -24.65 -2.71 -18.72
N VAL A 31 -24.57 -4.03 -18.83
CA VAL A 31 -23.56 -4.85 -18.13
C VAL A 31 -22.13 -4.51 -18.62
N VAL A 32 -21.98 -4.14 -19.89
CA VAL A 32 -20.68 -3.79 -20.47
C VAL A 32 -20.37 -2.30 -20.31
N GLN A 33 -21.34 -1.43 -20.64
CA GLN A 33 -21.12 0.01 -20.73
C GLN A 33 -21.58 0.81 -19.51
N GLY A 34 -22.25 0.18 -18.54
CA GLY A 34 -22.70 0.86 -17.33
C GLY A 34 -21.57 1.17 -16.36
N ASP A 35 -21.76 2.20 -15.53
CA ASP A 35 -20.82 2.61 -14.48
C ASP A 35 -20.56 1.53 -13.42
N ARG A 36 -21.44 0.52 -13.32
CA ARG A 36 -21.29 -0.66 -12.47
C ARG A 36 -21.06 -1.95 -13.26
N GLY A 37 -20.72 -1.82 -14.54
CA GLY A 37 -20.45 -2.93 -15.44
C GLY A 37 -19.14 -3.65 -15.11
N LEU A 38 -18.89 -4.74 -15.83
CA LEU A 38 -17.72 -5.59 -15.63
C LEU A 38 -16.40 -4.82 -15.81
N LEU A 39 -16.34 -3.91 -16.79
CA LEU A 39 -15.17 -3.06 -17.05
C LEU A 39 -14.88 -2.11 -15.89
N ALA A 40 -15.92 -1.50 -15.32
CA ALA A 40 -15.77 -0.60 -14.17
C ALA A 40 -15.25 -1.34 -12.95
N TRP A 41 -15.78 -2.55 -12.68
CA TRP A 41 -15.27 -3.42 -11.62
C TRP A 41 -13.80 -3.75 -11.82
N TRP A 42 -13.40 -4.10 -13.06
CA TRP A 42 -12.01 -4.43 -13.36
C TRP A 42 -11.06 -3.24 -13.15
N LYS A 43 -11.48 -2.06 -13.59
CA LYS A 43 -10.75 -0.79 -13.40
C LYS A 43 -10.58 -0.45 -11.93
N ILE A 44 -11.64 -0.59 -11.12
CA ILE A 44 -11.57 -0.37 -9.67
C ILE A 44 -10.62 -1.38 -9.02
N LYS A 45 -10.71 -2.66 -9.38
CA LYS A 45 -9.82 -3.71 -8.86
C LYS A 45 -8.36 -3.41 -9.17
N GLN A 46 -8.05 -2.94 -10.38
CA GLN A 46 -6.70 -2.52 -10.75
C GLN A 46 -6.23 -1.30 -9.95
N ARG A 47 -7.09 -0.29 -9.75
CA ARG A 47 -6.76 0.88 -8.91
C ARG A 47 -6.46 0.48 -7.46
N VAL A 48 -7.24 -0.45 -6.90
CA VAL A 48 -7.00 -1.00 -5.57
C VAL A 48 -5.66 -1.75 -5.51
N ALA A 49 -5.32 -2.53 -6.54
CA ALA A 49 -4.04 -3.23 -6.59
C ALA A 49 -2.85 -2.25 -6.61
N ILE A 50 -2.93 -1.20 -7.43
CA ILE A 50 -1.91 -0.15 -7.51
C ILE A 50 -1.77 0.58 -6.16
N ALA A 51 -2.89 0.98 -5.54
CA ALA A 51 -2.88 1.67 -4.25
C ALA A 51 -2.31 0.79 -3.11
N LYS A 52 -2.56 -0.52 -3.14
CA LYS A 52 -1.95 -1.46 -2.19
C LYS A 52 -0.44 -1.58 -2.40
N GLN A 53 0.01 -1.57 -3.66
CA GLN A 53 1.44 -1.60 -3.97
C GLN A 53 2.15 -0.33 -3.48
N SER A 54 1.57 0.85 -3.71
CA SER A 54 2.16 2.11 -3.21
C SER A 54 2.18 2.15 -1.68
N LEU A 55 1.12 1.66 -1.02
CA LEU A 55 1.08 1.53 0.43
C LEU A 55 2.22 0.65 0.96
N ALA A 56 2.46 -0.51 0.33
CA ALA A 56 3.52 -1.42 0.74
C ALA A 56 4.92 -0.77 0.63
N VAL A 57 5.16 -0.01 -0.44
CA VAL A 57 6.43 0.71 -0.63
C VAL A 57 6.62 1.78 0.45
N SER A 58 5.60 2.61 0.70
CA SER A 58 5.68 3.66 1.74
C SER A 58 5.83 3.07 3.15
N GLN A 59 5.17 1.95 3.43
CA GLN A 59 5.32 1.24 4.71
C GLN A 59 6.75 0.70 4.89
N ALA A 60 7.35 0.10 3.85
CA ALA A 60 8.72 -0.39 3.92
C ALA A 60 9.73 0.74 4.17
N GLN A 61 9.53 1.89 3.51
CA GLN A 61 10.34 3.09 3.74
C GLN A 61 10.19 3.58 5.19
N ARG A 62 8.95 3.68 5.67
CA ARG A 62 8.66 4.08 7.05
C ARG A 62 9.33 3.14 8.07
N GLN A 63 9.21 1.82 7.90
CA GLN A 63 9.86 0.85 8.80
C GLN A 63 11.38 0.98 8.80
N THR A 64 11.97 1.27 7.64
CA THR A 64 13.43 1.50 7.52
C THR A 64 13.83 2.75 8.29
N MET A 65 13.07 3.83 8.16
CA MET A 65 13.30 5.08 8.89
C MET A 65 13.08 4.91 10.39
N GLU A 66 12.01 4.24 10.81
CA GLU A 66 11.73 3.93 12.22
C GLU A 66 12.86 3.12 12.86
N ARG A 67 13.40 2.13 12.13
CA ARG A 67 14.58 1.39 12.61
C ARG A 67 15.78 2.32 12.80
N ARG A 68 16.05 3.23 11.86
CA ARG A 68 17.17 4.18 11.96
C ARG A 68 16.97 5.17 13.11
N VAL A 69 15.77 5.71 13.27
CA VAL A 69 15.44 6.62 14.38
C VAL A 69 15.60 5.90 15.71
N ARG A 70 15.13 4.65 15.83
CA ARG A 70 15.32 3.84 17.04
C ARG A 70 16.79 3.65 17.40
N LEU A 71 17.67 3.47 16.41
CA LEU A 71 19.12 3.38 16.63
C LEU A 71 19.76 4.71 17.06
N LEU A 72 19.10 5.84 16.82
CA LEU A 72 19.57 7.18 17.18
C LEU A 72 18.88 7.71 18.45
N GLU A 73 17.92 6.97 19.02
CA GLU A 73 17.16 7.39 20.19
C GLU A 73 18.07 7.37 21.43
N PRO A 74 18.30 8.52 22.10
CA PRO A 74 19.21 8.63 23.24
C PRO A 74 18.83 7.73 24.42
N GLY A 75 17.54 7.38 24.55
CA GLY A 75 17.05 6.44 25.57
C GLY A 75 17.48 4.98 25.33
N SER A 76 18.07 4.67 24.16
CA SER A 76 18.66 3.37 23.84
C SER A 76 20.18 3.38 23.73
N LEU A 77 20.82 4.56 23.86
CA LEU A 77 22.28 4.64 23.92
C LEU A 77 22.74 4.20 25.30
N ASP A 78 23.58 3.17 25.33
CA ASP A 78 24.21 2.68 26.55
C ASP A 78 25.10 3.80 27.16
N PRO A 79 24.86 4.21 28.42
CA PRO A 79 25.69 5.19 29.12
C PRO A 79 27.18 4.85 29.07
N ASP A 80 27.54 3.56 29.13
CA ASP A 80 28.93 3.10 29.11
C ASP A 80 29.57 3.39 27.73
N MET A 81 28.81 3.26 26.65
CA MET A 81 29.27 3.60 25.30
C MET A 81 29.46 5.11 25.10
N LEU A 82 28.63 5.94 25.74
CA LEU A 82 28.79 7.39 25.75
C LEU A 82 30.04 7.81 26.52
N GLU A 83 30.26 7.18 27.68
CA GLU A 83 31.43 7.43 28.52
C GLU A 83 32.73 7.05 27.80
N GLU A 84 32.78 5.90 27.14
CA GLU A 84 33.91 5.46 26.33
C GLU A 84 34.19 6.46 25.19
N ARG A 85 33.15 6.96 24.52
CA ARG A 85 33.32 7.97 23.47
C ARG A 85 33.75 9.33 24.01
N ALA A 86 33.30 9.74 25.19
CA ALA A 86 33.75 10.95 25.85
C ALA A 86 35.25 10.86 26.25
N ARG A 87 35.69 9.72 26.81
CA ARG A 87 37.11 9.44 27.07
C ARG A 87 37.94 9.51 25.79
N LEU A 88 37.50 8.83 24.72
CA LEU A 88 38.26 8.77 23.47
C LEU A 88 38.32 10.10 22.71
N MET A 89 37.20 10.84 22.61
CA MET A 89 37.12 12.03 21.77
C MET A 89 37.47 13.32 22.51
N LEU A 90 37.09 13.43 23.78
CA LEU A 90 37.25 14.65 24.56
C LEU A 90 38.41 14.54 25.57
N ASN A 91 39.06 13.38 25.64
CA ASN A 91 40.05 13.06 26.69
C ASN A 91 39.46 13.32 28.09
N TYR A 92 38.15 13.07 28.23
CA TYR A 92 37.41 13.34 29.45
C TYR A 92 37.66 12.20 30.45
N GLY A 93 38.26 12.52 31.59
CA GLY A 93 38.47 11.59 32.71
C GLY A 93 37.91 12.15 34.01
N HIS A 94 37.47 11.28 34.90
CA HIS A 94 37.08 11.63 36.26
C HIS A 94 38.30 12.00 37.11
N VAL A 95 38.09 12.77 38.17
CA VAL A 95 39.17 13.25 39.05
C VAL A 95 39.95 12.10 39.71
N ASP A 96 39.32 10.94 39.83
CA ASP A 96 39.87 9.72 40.44
C ASP A 96 40.43 8.72 39.41
N ASP A 97 40.46 9.05 38.10
CA ASP A 97 40.97 8.17 37.06
C ASP A 97 42.51 8.13 37.05
N ILE A 98 43.08 6.92 36.95
CA ILE A 98 44.54 6.70 36.87
C ILE A 98 44.97 6.64 35.40
N VAL A 99 45.75 7.62 34.95
CA VAL A 99 46.33 7.64 33.59
C VAL A 99 47.62 6.81 33.56
N ILE A 100 47.58 5.66 32.89
CA ILE A 100 48.78 4.84 32.66
C ILE A 100 49.41 5.27 31.33
N LEU A 101 50.49 6.05 31.40
CA LEU A 101 51.32 6.34 30.25
C LEU A 101 52.23 5.13 30.00
N GLU A 102 51.97 4.35 28.95
CA GLU A 102 52.93 3.31 28.54
C GLU A 102 54.24 3.98 28.14
N GLY A 103 55.25 3.85 29.01
CA GLY A 103 56.59 4.32 28.75
C GLY A 103 57.14 3.67 27.49
N ASN A 104 57.58 4.51 26.55
CA ASN A 104 58.26 4.15 25.31
C ASN A 104 59.19 2.95 25.54
N LYS A 105 58.74 1.76 25.12
CA LYS A 105 59.63 0.60 24.99
C LYS A 105 60.57 0.92 23.85
N ARG A 106 61.67 1.61 24.18
CA ARG A 106 62.85 1.72 23.31
C ARG A 106 63.24 0.30 22.92
N ARG A 107 62.82 -0.10 21.72
CA ARG A 107 63.34 -1.28 21.05
C ARG A 107 64.84 -1.04 20.88
N LYS A 108 65.65 -1.84 21.58
CA LYS A 108 67.04 -2.09 21.19
C LYS A 108 67.04 -2.94 19.94
#